data_AF-A0A8V5GMU5-F1
#
_entry.id   AF-A0A8V5GMU5-F1
#
_cell.length_a   1.000
_cell.length_b   1.000
_cell.length_c   1.000
_cell.angle_alpha   90.00
_cell.angle_beta   90.00
_cell.angle_gamma   90.00
#
_symmetry.space_group_name_H-M   'P 1'
#
loop_
_entity.id
_entity.type
_entity.pdbx_description
1 polymer ?
#
loop_
_entity_poly.entity_id
_entity_poly.type
_entity_poly.pdbx_seq_one_letter_code
_entity_poly.pdbx_strand_id
1 'polypeptide(L)'
;TGPRSPSQPWGALLLLPLLLPAACRAGSGCVGEGGPLEPFDALYATGVQAYYGGDFAGAARCLERALRSRRELRDTRLRCRRLCLGQVRLAAPGPGAGGDLPFFSSVLGRAGCVRRCEEPRLGAASRHRAAEEVRADFQRRVPYSYLQRAYIQVGTARPPRQAVTFPEENSVILSTSLPKRINTPPPKTTTKFAPNQDS
;
A
#
# COMPACT_ATOMS: atom_id res chain seq x y z
N THR A 1 -48.55 -44.11 -53.76
CA THR A 1 -49.02 -42.97 -52.94
C THR A 1 -47.83 -42.37 -52.22
N GLY A 2 -47.46 -41.13 -52.56
CA GLY A 2 -46.80 -40.15 -51.69
C GLY A 2 -45.38 -40.43 -51.14
N PRO A 3 -44.35 -39.67 -51.55
CA PRO A 3 -42.99 -39.72 -50.99
C PRO A 3 -42.84 -38.75 -49.80
N ARG A 4 -41.87 -38.96 -48.90
CA ARG A 4 -41.24 -37.83 -48.18
C ARG A 4 -39.82 -38.15 -47.69
N SER A 5 -38.92 -37.39 -48.29
CA SER A 5 -37.51 -37.15 -48.01
C SER A 5 -37.15 -36.94 -46.53
N PRO A 6 -35.85 -37.14 -46.18
CA PRO A 6 -35.23 -36.77 -44.91
C PRO A 6 -35.25 -35.25 -44.66
N SER A 7 -35.19 -34.87 -43.39
CA SER A 7 -34.86 -33.50 -42.98
C SER A 7 -34.13 -33.50 -41.64
N GLN A 8 -32.80 -33.53 -41.71
CA GLN A 8 -31.92 -32.88 -40.76
C GLN A 8 -31.89 -31.40 -41.16
N PRO A 9 -32.07 -30.46 -40.23
CA PRO A 9 -31.37 -29.21 -40.38
C PRO A 9 -30.64 -28.81 -39.11
N TRP A 10 -29.33 -28.68 -39.28
CA TRP A 10 -28.44 -27.70 -38.68
C TRP A 10 -29.16 -26.57 -37.90
N GLY A 11 -29.37 -26.78 -36.60
CA GLY A 11 -30.07 -25.83 -35.74
C GLY A 11 -29.43 -25.62 -34.38
N ALA A 12 -28.17 -26.02 -34.19
CA ALA A 12 -27.47 -25.93 -32.90
C ALA A 12 -26.15 -25.14 -33.02
N LEU A 13 -26.14 -24.02 -33.77
CA LEU A 13 -24.95 -23.20 -33.94
C LEU A 13 -25.14 -21.70 -33.68
N LEU A 14 -26.18 -21.26 -32.95
CA LEU A 14 -26.45 -19.82 -32.77
C LEU A 14 -26.85 -19.37 -31.35
N LEU A 15 -26.36 -20.01 -30.29
CA LEU A 15 -26.50 -19.47 -28.91
C LEU A 15 -25.24 -19.65 -28.05
N LEU A 16 -24.07 -19.31 -28.58
CA LEU A 16 -22.90 -19.06 -27.73
C LEU A 16 -22.07 -17.84 -28.19
N PRO A 17 -22.66 -16.64 -28.20
CA PRO A 17 -21.88 -15.45 -27.91
C PRO A 17 -22.57 -14.65 -26.79
N LEU A 18 -22.53 -15.17 -25.55
CA LEU A 18 -22.85 -14.36 -24.37
C LEU A 18 -22.04 -14.78 -23.14
N LEU A 19 -20.76 -15.09 -23.36
CA LEU A 19 -19.75 -15.23 -22.31
C LEU A 19 -18.50 -14.43 -22.70
N LEU A 20 -18.68 -13.27 -23.33
CA LEU A 20 -17.69 -12.20 -23.15
C LEU A 20 -17.84 -11.74 -21.70
N PRO A 21 -16.93 -12.09 -20.78
CA PRO A 21 -16.89 -11.32 -19.55
C PRO A 21 -16.63 -9.88 -20.00
N ALA A 22 -17.42 -8.96 -19.48
CA ALA A 22 -17.10 -7.56 -19.49
C ALA A 22 -15.75 -7.37 -18.77
N ALA A 23 -14.64 -7.64 -19.45
CA ALA A 23 -13.30 -7.20 -19.10
C ALA A 23 -13.18 -5.72 -19.46
N CYS A 24 -14.13 -4.92 -18.98
CA CYS A 24 -14.13 -3.48 -19.08
C CYS A 24 -14.52 -2.97 -17.70
N ARG A 25 -13.51 -2.42 -17.02
CA ARG A 25 -13.47 -1.92 -15.64
C ARG A 25 -13.11 -2.97 -14.58
N ALA A 26 -11.90 -3.53 -14.72
CA ALA A 26 -11.01 -3.57 -13.56
C ALA A 26 -10.69 -2.12 -13.16
N GLY A 27 -11.65 -1.44 -12.55
CA GLY A 27 -11.35 -0.34 -11.66
C GLY A 27 -10.61 -0.98 -10.49
N SER A 28 -9.29 -1.06 -10.60
CA SER A 28 -8.37 -1.54 -9.57
C SER A 28 -8.43 -0.54 -8.41
N GLY A 29 -9.53 -0.58 -7.68
CA GLY A 29 -9.74 0.25 -6.51
C GLY A 29 -8.84 -0.26 -5.40
N CYS A 30 -8.21 0.68 -4.72
CA CYS A 30 -7.59 0.53 -3.41
C CYS A 30 -8.66 0.19 -2.35
N VAL A 31 -9.45 -0.86 -2.58
CA VAL A 31 -10.55 -1.30 -1.73
C VAL A 31 -9.93 -2.15 -0.63
N GLY A 32 -9.47 -1.49 0.42
CA GLY A 32 -9.24 -2.19 1.67
C GLY A 32 -10.59 -2.55 2.28
N GLU A 33 -10.81 -3.85 2.42
CA GLU A 33 -11.90 -4.46 3.16
C GLU A 33 -11.98 -3.91 4.59
N GLY A 34 -13.19 -3.77 5.12
CA GLY A 34 -13.44 -3.35 6.49
C GLY A 34 -12.89 -4.37 7.48
N GLY A 35 -11.65 -4.18 7.90
CA GLY A 35 -10.92 -5.03 8.85
C GLY A 35 -9.81 -4.23 9.55
N PRO A 36 -8.87 -4.92 10.24
CA PRO A 36 -7.67 -4.30 10.80
C PRO A 36 -6.96 -3.42 9.77
N LEU A 37 -6.30 -2.36 10.23
CA LEU A 37 -5.57 -1.40 9.41
C LEU A 37 -4.87 -2.06 8.23
N GLU A 38 -5.22 -1.64 7.01
CA GLU A 38 -4.62 -2.19 5.80
C GLU A 38 -3.13 -1.85 5.75
N PRO A 39 -2.25 -2.80 5.39
CA PRO A 39 -0.82 -2.57 5.44
C PRO A 39 -0.38 -1.61 4.32
N PHE A 40 0.43 -0.62 4.69
CA PHE A 40 0.78 0.52 3.82
C PHE A 40 1.69 0.14 2.64
N ASP A 41 2.39 -0.98 2.73
CA ASP A 41 3.24 -1.55 1.69
C ASP A 41 2.42 -2.10 0.52
N ALA A 42 1.35 -2.86 0.79
CA ALA A 42 0.42 -3.33 -0.22
C ALA A 42 -0.25 -2.15 -0.96
N LEU A 43 -0.73 -1.15 -0.21
CA LEU A 43 -1.30 0.07 -0.78
C LEU A 43 -0.30 0.84 -1.65
N TYR A 44 0.96 0.90 -1.22
CA TYR A 44 2.01 1.56 -1.98
C TYR A 44 2.31 0.81 -3.28
N ALA A 45 2.45 -0.52 -3.23
CA ALA A 45 2.66 -1.35 -4.41
C ALA A 45 1.53 -1.20 -5.43
N THR A 46 0.26 -1.30 -5.00
CA THR A 46 -0.91 -1.10 -5.87
C THR A 46 -0.93 0.31 -6.46
N GLY A 47 -0.60 1.35 -5.67
CA GLY A 47 -0.55 2.72 -6.15
C GLY A 47 0.54 2.97 -7.20
N VAL A 48 1.72 2.39 -7.01
CA VAL A 48 2.82 2.47 -7.99
C VAL A 48 2.48 1.70 -9.26
N GLN A 49 1.86 0.52 -9.14
CA GLN A 49 1.38 -0.24 -10.30
C GLN A 49 0.33 0.55 -11.10
N ALA A 50 -0.66 1.16 -10.43
CA ALA A 50 -1.65 2.02 -11.08
C ALA A 50 -1.01 3.23 -11.77
N TYR A 51 0.04 3.82 -11.15
CA TYR A 51 0.77 4.93 -11.73
C TYR A 51 1.45 4.55 -13.06
N TYR A 52 2.12 3.40 -13.11
CA TYR A 52 2.73 2.90 -14.35
C TYR A 52 1.69 2.38 -15.37
N GLY A 53 0.52 1.95 -14.89
CA GLY A 53 -0.62 1.55 -15.73
C GLY A 53 -1.41 2.73 -16.32
N GLY A 54 -1.05 3.97 -16.00
CA GLY A 54 -1.72 5.17 -16.51
C GLY A 54 -3.02 5.55 -15.79
N ASP A 55 -3.42 4.82 -14.75
CA ASP A 55 -4.54 5.21 -13.88
C ASP A 55 -4.05 6.15 -12.77
N PHE A 56 -3.83 7.40 -13.13
CA PHE A 56 -3.31 8.42 -12.20
C PHE A 56 -4.29 8.73 -11.06
N ALA A 57 -5.59 8.60 -11.29
CA ALA A 57 -6.61 8.83 -10.26
C ALA A 57 -6.65 7.68 -9.25
N GLY A 58 -6.56 6.43 -9.71
CA GLY A 58 -6.40 5.26 -8.85
C GLY A 58 -5.08 5.29 -8.08
N ALA A 59 -3.98 5.64 -8.76
CA ALA A 59 -2.67 5.81 -8.15
C ALA A 59 -2.69 6.82 -7.00
N ALA A 60 -3.26 8.01 -7.23
CA ALA A 60 -3.36 9.03 -6.20
C ALA A 60 -4.15 8.54 -4.97
N ARG A 61 -5.28 7.87 -5.19
CA ARG A 61 -6.12 7.32 -4.12
C ARG A 61 -5.37 6.28 -3.28
N CYS A 62 -4.63 5.37 -3.92
CA CYS A 62 -3.85 4.33 -3.25
C CYS A 62 -2.69 4.93 -2.45
N LEU A 63 -1.93 5.85 -3.06
CA LEU A 63 -0.79 6.48 -2.43
C LEU A 63 -1.18 7.34 -1.22
N GLU A 64 -2.30 8.07 -1.31
CA GLU A 64 -2.85 8.77 -0.16
C GLU A 64 -3.26 7.82 0.98
N ARG A 65 -3.94 6.73 0.65
CA ARG A 65 -4.37 5.72 1.64
C ARG A 65 -3.15 5.07 2.29
N ALA A 66 -2.10 4.80 1.52
CA ALA A 66 -0.82 4.30 2.04
C ALA A 66 -0.19 5.29 3.04
N LEU A 67 -0.18 6.59 2.71
CA LEU A 67 0.32 7.63 3.62
C LEU A 67 -0.50 7.74 4.91
N ARG A 68 -1.83 7.67 4.81
CA ARG A 68 -2.73 7.69 5.98
C ARG A 68 -2.50 6.47 6.88
N SER A 69 -2.51 5.26 6.31
CA SER A 69 -2.25 4.01 7.04
C SER A 69 -0.90 4.04 7.78
N ARG A 70 0.17 4.51 7.12
CA ARG A 70 1.48 4.62 7.78
C ARG A 70 1.49 5.61 8.95
N ARG A 71 0.78 6.74 8.84
CA ARG A 71 0.66 7.71 9.94
C ARG A 71 -0.08 7.08 11.11
N GLU A 72 -1.23 6.45 10.85
CA GLU A 72 -2.05 5.81 11.89
C GLU A 72 -1.31 4.68 12.61
N LEU A 73 -0.56 3.87 11.86
CA LEU A 73 0.32 2.86 12.43
C LEU A 73 1.39 3.48 13.33
N ARG A 74 2.05 4.56 12.88
CA ARG A 74 3.08 5.24 13.67
C ARG A 74 2.48 5.82 14.96
N ASP A 75 1.33 6.47 14.84
CA ASP A 75 0.65 7.12 15.96
C ASP A 75 0.17 6.09 16.99
N THR A 76 -0.36 4.96 16.53
CA THR A 76 -0.76 3.85 17.40
C THR A 76 0.44 3.27 18.15
N ARG A 77 1.55 2.99 17.46
CA ARG A 77 2.79 2.50 18.10
C ARG A 77 3.34 3.50 19.12
N LEU A 78 3.37 4.79 18.79
CA LEU A 78 3.85 5.83 19.71
C LEU A 78 2.94 5.98 20.93
N ARG A 79 1.62 5.92 20.73
CA ARG A 79 0.63 5.96 21.80
C ARG A 79 0.80 4.76 22.74
N CYS A 80 0.85 3.54 22.21
CA CYS A 80 1.04 2.33 23.00
C CYS A 80 2.36 2.34 23.76
N ARG A 81 3.46 2.76 23.12
CA ARG A 81 4.75 2.94 23.80
C ARG A 81 4.61 3.90 24.97
N ARG A 82 4.06 5.10 24.78
CA ARG A 82 3.89 6.10 25.85
C ARG A 82 3.04 5.59 27.01
N LEU A 83 1.93 4.89 26.73
CA LEU A 83 1.08 4.29 27.75
C LEU A 83 1.85 3.25 28.59
N CYS A 84 2.56 2.33 27.93
CA CYS A 84 3.36 1.31 28.59
C CYS A 84 4.61 1.88 29.28
N LEU A 85 5.13 3.04 28.84
CA LEU A 85 6.18 3.75 29.55
C LEU A 85 5.70 4.17 30.95
N GLY A 86 4.44 4.63 31.06
CA GLY A 86 3.83 5.04 32.31
C GLY A 86 3.40 3.89 33.22
N GLN A 87 2.99 2.75 32.66
CA GLN A 87 2.51 1.60 33.42
C GLN A 87 3.64 0.69 33.96
N VAL A 88 4.68 0.46 33.14
CA VAL A 88 5.78 -0.45 33.50
C VAL A 88 7.05 0.36 33.70
N ARG A 89 7.51 0.43 34.96
CA ARG A 89 8.82 1.00 35.31
C ARG A 89 9.90 -0.06 35.16
N LEU A 90 11.05 0.37 34.65
CA LEU A 90 12.21 -0.51 34.54
C LEU A 90 12.85 -0.64 35.91
N ALA A 91 13.16 -1.86 36.33
CA ALA A 91 13.92 -2.11 37.55
C ALA A 91 15.38 -1.68 37.35
N ALA A 92 16.05 -1.25 38.42
CA ALA A 92 17.49 -1.00 38.36
C ALA A 92 18.25 -2.35 38.27
N PRO A 93 19.33 -2.44 37.48
CA PRO A 93 20.25 -3.56 37.55
C PRO A 93 20.84 -3.68 38.96
N GLY A 94 20.77 -4.86 39.56
CA GLY A 94 21.34 -5.14 40.87
C GLY A 94 22.81 -5.57 40.79
N PRO A 95 23.59 -5.42 41.87
CA PRO A 95 24.96 -5.92 41.91
C PRO A 95 25.01 -7.45 41.99
N GLY A 96 26.08 -8.04 41.42
CA GLY A 96 26.37 -9.49 41.50
C GLY A 96 25.80 -10.31 40.34
N ALA A 97 26.20 -11.60 40.29
CA ALA A 97 25.72 -12.53 39.27
C ALA A 97 24.21 -12.73 39.40
N GLY A 98 23.46 -12.32 38.37
CA GLY A 98 22.00 -12.41 38.35
C GLY A 98 21.25 -11.19 38.89
N GLY A 99 21.95 -10.13 39.31
CA GLY A 99 21.32 -8.87 39.71
C GLY A 99 20.54 -8.19 38.57
N ASP A 100 20.80 -8.55 37.32
CA ASP A 100 20.14 -7.97 36.13
C ASP A 100 18.80 -8.64 35.78
N LEU A 101 18.47 -9.81 36.35
CA LEU A 101 17.21 -10.52 36.09
C LEU A 101 15.95 -9.65 36.28
N PRO A 102 15.79 -8.88 37.37
CA PRO A 102 14.64 -7.99 37.53
C PRO A 102 14.56 -6.92 36.44
N PHE A 103 15.69 -6.40 35.97
CA PHE A 103 15.74 -5.47 34.84
C PHE A 103 15.20 -6.14 33.57
N PHE A 104 15.72 -7.31 33.19
CA PHE A 104 15.24 -8.03 31.99
C PHE A 104 13.76 -8.41 32.09
N SER A 105 13.30 -8.83 33.27
CA SER A 105 11.88 -9.11 33.52
C SER A 105 11.02 -7.86 33.28
N SER A 106 11.44 -6.69 33.76
CA SER A 106 10.74 -5.43 33.52
C SER A 106 10.72 -5.02 32.03
N VAL A 107 11.80 -5.30 31.29
CA VAL A 107 11.87 -5.06 29.83
C VAL A 107 10.89 -5.97 29.07
N LEU A 108 10.86 -7.27 29.40
CA LEU A 108 9.92 -8.22 28.82
C LEU A 108 8.48 -7.87 29.18
N GLY A 109 8.22 -7.46 30.42
CA GLY A 109 6.91 -6.98 30.87
C GLY A 109 6.43 -5.77 30.06
N ARG A 110 7.31 -4.79 29.81
CA ARG A 110 7.00 -3.63 28.96
C ARG A 110 6.77 -4.03 27.52
N ALA A 111 7.56 -4.95 26.96
CA ALA A 111 7.34 -5.46 25.60
C ALA A 111 5.98 -6.17 25.48
N GLY A 112 5.60 -6.96 26.49
CA GLY A 112 4.28 -7.59 26.58
C GLY A 112 3.13 -6.57 26.65
N CYS A 113 3.28 -5.49 27.41
CA CYS A 113 2.32 -4.38 27.44
C CYS A 113 2.12 -3.77 26.04
N VAL A 114 3.22 -3.46 25.34
CA VAL A 114 3.15 -2.85 24.01
C VAL A 114 2.43 -3.77 23.02
N ARG A 115 2.76 -5.07 23.02
CA ARG A 115 2.08 -6.04 22.14
C ARG A 115 0.58 -6.10 22.39
N ARG A 116 0.14 -6.20 23.64
CA ARG A 116 -1.29 -6.23 24.02
C ARG A 116 -2.03 -4.95 23.62
N CYS A 117 -1.36 -3.80 23.61
CA CYS A 117 -1.95 -2.53 23.17
C CYS A 117 -2.07 -2.44 21.64
N GLU A 118 -1.09 -2.95 20.90
CA GLU A 118 -1.04 -2.87 19.43
C GLU A 118 -2.00 -3.87 18.75
N GLU A 119 -2.11 -5.08 19.30
CA GLU A 119 -2.87 -6.21 18.72
C GLU A 119 -4.33 -5.90 18.33
N PRO A 120 -5.17 -5.24 19.16
CA PRO A 120 -6.55 -4.96 18.77
C PRO A 120 -6.71 -3.94 17.63
N ARG A 121 -5.71 -3.07 17.41
CA ARG A 121 -5.79 -1.98 16.41
C ARG A 121 -5.05 -2.30 15.12
N LEU A 122 -3.89 -2.94 15.24
CA LEU A 122 -2.99 -3.25 14.13
C LEU A 122 -3.05 -4.73 13.72
N GLY A 123 -3.71 -5.58 14.52
CA GLY A 123 -3.65 -7.02 14.35
C GLY A 123 -2.25 -7.58 14.62
N ALA A 124 -1.94 -8.71 13.98
CA ALA A 124 -0.64 -9.35 14.12
C ALA A 124 0.50 -8.44 13.66
N ALA A 125 1.54 -8.27 14.49
CA ALA A 125 2.67 -7.39 14.21
C ALA A 125 3.40 -7.68 12.88
N SER A 126 3.30 -8.92 12.38
CA SER A 126 3.83 -9.34 11.07
C SER A 126 3.11 -8.71 9.88
N ARG A 127 1.83 -8.38 9.99
CA ARG A 127 1.02 -7.81 8.90
C ARG A 127 1.55 -6.46 8.41
N HIS A 128 2.19 -5.70 9.30
CA HIS A 128 2.73 -4.39 8.98
C HIS A 128 4.26 -4.37 8.85
N ARG A 129 4.87 -5.54 8.66
CA ARG A 129 6.31 -5.65 8.43
C ARG A 129 6.61 -5.42 6.95
N ALA A 130 6.61 -4.15 6.56
CA ALA A 130 7.00 -3.75 5.22
C ALA A 130 8.47 -4.09 4.92
N ALA A 131 8.76 -4.39 3.66
CA ALA A 131 10.12 -4.57 3.15
C ALA A 131 10.98 -3.31 3.43
N GLU A 132 12.28 -3.51 3.64
CA GLU A 132 13.18 -2.41 4.04
C GLU A 132 13.29 -1.35 2.93
N GLU A 133 13.21 -1.76 1.66
CA GLU A 133 13.14 -0.86 0.51
C GLU A 133 11.94 0.09 0.57
N VAL A 134 10.74 -0.44 0.85
CA VAL A 134 9.52 0.34 0.98
C VAL A 134 9.65 1.31 2.16
N ARG A 135 10.21 0.84 3.29
CA ARG A 135 10.46 1.71 4.44
C ARG A 135 11.42 2.85 4.09
N ALA A 136 12.47 2.58 3.31
CA ALA A 136 13.44 3.57 2.86
C ALA A 136 12.81 4.60 1.91
N ASP A 137 11.98 4.18 0.96
CA ASP A 137 11.24 5.07 0.06
C ASP A 137 10.36 6.06 0.81
N PHE A 138 9.66 5.53 1.80
CA PHE A 138 8.81 6.29 2.68
C PHE A 138 9.59 7.22 3.64
N GLN A 139 10.85 6.93 3.96
CA GLN A 139 11.76 7.85 4.68
C GLN A 139 12.27 8.96 3.74
N ARG A 140 12.59 8.61 2.49
CA ARG A 140 13.01 9.52 1.42
C ARG A 140 11.86 10.33 0.81
N ARG A 141 10.62 10.12 1.28
CA ARG A 141 9.39 10.78 0.80
C ARG A 141 9.06 10.49 -0.67
N VAL A 142 9.54 9.38 -1.22
CA VAL A 142 9.27 8.93 -2.60
C VAL A 142 7.76 8.86 -2.94
N PRO A 143 6.85 8.40 -2.05
CA PRO A 143 5.42 8.40 -2.35
C PRO A 143 4.84 9.78 -2.69
N TYR A 144 5.42 10.87 -2.14
CA TYR A 144 4.98 12.23 -2.45
C TYR A 144 5.33 12.63 -3.88
N SER A 145 6.48 12.20 -4.39
CA SER A 145 6.89 12.47 -5.77
C SER A 145 5.94 11.80 -6.78
N TYR A 146 5.51 10.56 -6.51
CA TYR A 146 4.49 9.89 -7.33
C TYR A 146 3.14 10.59 -7.25
N LEU A 147 2.71 11.01 -6.05
CA LEU A 147 1.47 11.76 -5.87
C LEU A 147 1.45 13.08 -6.65
N GLN A 148 2.53 13.87 -6.56
CA GLN A 148 2.65 15.14 -7.27
C GLN A 148 2.49 14.94 -8.78
N ARG A 149 3.20 13.95 -9.35
CA ARG A 149 3.11 13.64 -10.78
C ARG A 149 1.72 13.13 -11.16
N ALA A 150 1.11 12.28 -10.32
CA ALA A 150 -0.24 11.78 -10.55
C ALA A 150 -1.26 12.92 -10.60
N TYR A 151 -1.23 13.89 -9.67
CA TYR A 151 -2.16 15.02 -9.69
C TYR A 151 -2.01 15.91 -10.91
N ILE A 152 -0.77 16.21 -11.33
CA ILE A 152 -0.51 16.96 -12.55
C ILE A 152 -1.18 16.24 -13.73
N GLN A 153 -0.98 14.93 -13.83
CA GLN A 153 -1.50 14.15 -14.94
C GLN A 153 -3.05 14.04 -14.94
N VAL A 154 -3.68 13.89 -13.78
CA VAL A 154 -5.15 13.92 -13.64
C VAL A 154 -5.72 15.26 -14.09
N GLY A 155 -5.04 16.37 -13.77
CA GLY A 155 -5.42 17.71 -14.21
C GLY A 155 -5.32 17.87 -15.74
N THR A 156 -4.29 17.31 -16.36
CA THR A 156 -4.09 17.38 -17.83
C THR A 156 -5.01 16.47 -18.64
N ALA A 157 -5.48 15.35 -18.06
CA ALA A 157 -6.39 14.41 -18.72
C ALA A 157 -7.85 14.90 -18.72
N ARG A 158 -8.18 15.84 -17.84
CA ARG A 158 -9.43 16.59 -17.92
C ARG A 158 -9.26 17.62 -19.04
N PRO A 159 -10.15 17.68 -20.05
CA PRO A 159 -10.11 18.80 -21.00
C PRO A 159 -10.16 20.10 -20.19
N PRO A 160 -9.50 21.19 -20.65
CA PRO A 160 -9.52 22.45 -19.92
C PRO A 160 -10.98 22.82 -19.71
N ARG A 161 -11.49 22.57 -18.50
CA ARG A 161 -12.73 23.17 -18.06
C ARG A 161 -12.39 24.64 -17.99
N GLN A 162 -12.86 25.37 -19.00
CA GLN A 162 -13.02 26.81 -19.08
C GLN A 162 -12.10 27.54 -18.11
N ALA A 163 -11.00 28.09 -18.66
CA ALA A 163 -10.06 28.99 -17.99
C ALA A 163 -10.55 29.46 -16.62
N VAL A 164 -10.16 28.75 -15.56
CA VAL A 164 -10.25 29.31 -14.23
C VAL A 164 -9.19 30.39 -14.22
N THR A 165 -9.61 31.64 -14.37
CA THR A 165 -8.75 32.79 -14.13
C THR A 165 -8.26 32.68 -12.70
N PHE A 166 -7.01 32.25 -12.55
CA PHE A 166 -6.29 32.34 -11.28
C PHE A 166 -6.13 33.84 -10.98
N PRO A 167 -6.67 34.36 -9.87
CA PRO A 167 -6.28 35.68 -9.41
C PRO A 167 -4.78 35.66 -9.15
N GLU A 168 -4.10 36.56 -9.82
CA GLU A 168 -2.66 36.76 -9.79
C GLU A 168 -2.25 37.33 -8.43
N GLU A 169 -2.11 36.48 -7.42
CA GLU A 169 -1.29 36.87 -6.26
C GLU A 169 -0.60 35.65 -5.67
N ASN A 170 0.74 35.69 -5.76
CA ASN A 170 1.72 34.78 -5.16
C ASN A 170 2.14 33.56 -6.01
N SER A 171 2.69 33.81 -7.20
CA SER A 171 3.35 32.82 -8.07
C SER A 171 4.84 32.58 -7.76
N VAL A 172 5.38 33.09 -6.64
CA VAL A 172 6.84 33.10 -6.41
C VAL A 172 7.34 32.02 -5.44
N ILE A 173 6.69 30.87 -5.24
CA ILE A 173 7.36 29.79 -4.47
C ILE A 173 6.99 28.38 -4.96
N LEU A 174 7.28 28.02 -6.22
CA LEU A 174 7.38 26.59 -6.57
C LEU A 174 8.19 26.24 -7.83
N SER A 175 9.03 27.15 -8.35
CA SER A 175 9.80 26.88 -9.59
C SER A 175 11.28 26.52 -9.39
N THR A 176 11.83 26.53 -8.16
CA THR A 176 13.30 26.43 -7.98
C THR A 176 13.79 25.21 -7.21
N SER A 177 13.05 24.11 -7.11
CA SER A 177 13.59 22.89 -6.47
C SER A 177 12.93 21.58 -6.93
N LEU A 178 13.03 21.24 -8.22
CA LEU A 178 12.82 19.84 -8.65
C LEU A 178 14.19 19.23 -9.02
N PRO A 179 14.87 18.48 -8.13
CA PRO A 179 16.07 17.78 -8.50
C PRO A 179 15.75 16.70 -9.54
N LYS A 180 16.38 16.86 -10.70
CA LYS A 180 16.38 15.98 -11.87
C LYS A 180 17.00 14.61 -11.51
N ARG A 181 16.28 13.75 -10.78
CA ARG A 181 16.80 12.43 -10.36
C ARG A 181 15.71 11.40 -10.08
N ILE A 182 14.75 11.18 -10.99
CA ILE A 182 13.79 10.06 -10.85
C ILE A 182 13.52 9.33 -12.19
N ASN A 183 14.48 9.32 -13.11
CA ASN A 183 14.47 8.43 -14.27
C ASN A 183 15.47 7.29 -14.05
N THR A 184 15.37 6.61 -12.91
CA THR A 184 16.02 5.30 -12.75
C THR A 184 14.92 4.26 -12.81
N PRO A 185 14.94 3.34 -13.80
CA PRO A 185 14.00 2.22 -13.81
C PRO A 185 14.18 1.39 -12.53
N PRO A 186 13.13 0.72 -12.03
CA PRO A 186 13.27 -0.18 -10.89
C PRO A 186 14.34 -1.25 -11.22
N PRO A 187 15.19 -1.64 -10.26
CA PRO A 187 16.11 -2.75 -10.47
C PRO A 187 15.29 -3.99 -10.81
N LYS A 188 15.66 -4.68 -11.90
CA LYS A 188 15.10 -5.98 -12.24
C LYS A 188 15.45 -6.94 -11.09
N THR A 189 14.50 -7.26 -10.24
CA THR A 189 14.62 -8.32 -9.26
C THR A 189 14.62 -9.66 -10.00
N THR A 190 15.79 -10.08 -10.47
CA THR A 190 16.00 -11.48 -10.85
C THR A 190 16.14 -12.28 -9.56
N THR A 191 15.02 -12.60 -8.93
CA THR A 191 14.97 -13.63 -7.90
C THR A 191 15.19 -14.97 -8.61
N LYS A 192 16.43 -15.44 -8.65
CA LYS A 192 16.73 -16.86 -8.89
C LYS A 192 16.19 -17.63 -7.67
N PHE A 193 14.98 -18.15 -7.79
CA PHE A 193 14.53 -19.26 -6.97
C PHE A 193 15.39 -20.47 -7.33
N ALA A 194 16.36 -20.81 -6.47
CA ALA A 194 17.00 -22.12 -6.49
C ALA A 194 16.08 -23.08 -5.72
N PRO A 195 15.60 -24.19 -6.31
CA PRO A 195 14.93 -25.22 -5.53
C PRO A 195 15.98 -25.95 -4.71
N ASN A 196 15.80 -25.95 -3.39
CA ASN A 196 16.56 -26.80 -2.49
C ASN A 196 16.11 -28.24 -2.71
N GLN A 197 16.96 -29.06 -3.34
CA GLN A 197 16.85 -30.51 -3.34
C GLN A 197 17.84 -31.02 -2.29
N ASP A 198 17.34 -31.30 -1.09
CA ASP A 198 18.07 -32.12 -0.13
C ASP A 198 17.48 -33.54 -0.20
N SER A 199 18.38 -34.48 -0.49
CA SER A 199 18.20 -35.94 -0.32
C SER A 199 18.33 -36.33 1.15
#